data_AF-A0A5M3X8W9-F1
#
_entry.id   AF-A0A5M3X8W9-F1
#
_cell.length_a   1.000
_cell.length_b   1.000
_cell.length_c   1.000
_cell.angle_alpha   90.00
_cell.angle_beta   90.00
_cell.angle_gamma   90.00
#
_symmetry.space_group_name_H-M   'P 1'
#
loop_
_entity.id
_entity.type
_entity.pdbx_description
1 polymer ?
#
loop_
_entity_poly.entity_id
_entity_poly.type
_entity_poly.pdbx_seq_one_letter_code
_entity_poly.pdbx_strand_id
1 'polypeptide(L)'
;MTRQTGKMAAMPVIPASTKTSLAQRLREHARKNWPQLATVHVRFRTSFGYIDGELTDGEILPLMRLRYGGSASRWGLAVYSAGKDGYEDQIWFTGSPEESLDFACDLYVINADR
;
A
#
# COMPACT_ATOMS: atom_id res chain seq x y z
N MET A 1 -37.69 -8.64 8.59
CA MET A 1 -36.66 -8.79 7.53
C MET A 1 -36.57 -7.45 6.78
N THR A 2 -35.76 -6.53 7.28
CA THR A 2 -35.66 -5.18 6.71
C THR A 2 -34.54 -5.17 5.67
N ARG A 3 -34.91 -5.08 4.40
CA ARG A 3 -33.96 -4.87 3.28
C ARG A 3 -33.28 -3.52 3.48
N GLN A 4 -32.00 -3.55 3.85
CA GLN A 4 -31.17 -2.35 3.87
C GLN A 4 -30.78 -2.04 2.43
N THR A 5 -31.49 -1.09 1.82
CA THR A 5 -31.13 -0.49 0.53
C THR A 5 -29.75 0.15 0.69
N GLY A 6 -28.73 -0.50 0.13
CA GLY A 6 -27.36 -0.02 0.11
C GLY A 6 -27.29 1.31 -0.63
N LYS A 7 -27.28 2.40 0.12
CA LYS A 7 -26.76 3.69 -0.35
C LYS A 7 -25.32 3.40 -0.76
N MET A 8 -25.03 3.34 -2.06
CA MET A 8 -23.66 3.25 -2.56
C MET A 8 -22.93 4.49 -2.03
N ALA A 9 -22.27 4.34 -0.87
CA ALA A 9 -21.50 5.41 -0.27
C ALA A 9 -20.42 5.74 -1.30
N ALA A 10 -20.40 6.99 -1.78
CA ALA A 10 -19.36 7.47 -2.65
C ALA A 10 -18.01 7.13 -2.00
N MET A 11 -17.16 6.40 -2.71
CA MET A 11 -15.88 5.97 -2.15
C MET A 11 -15.08 7.22 -1.74
N PRO A 12 -14.53 7.26 -0.51
CA PRO A 12 -13.88 8.45 -0.02
C PRO A 12 -12.63 8.75 -0.86
N VAL A 13 -12.54 9.97 -1.38
CA VAL A 13 -11.34 10.44 -2.11
C VAL A 13 -10.28 10.79 -1.08
N ILE A 14 -9.03 10.38 -1.34
CA ILE A 14 -7.92 10.68 -0.45
C ILE A 14 -7.61 12.18 -0.51
N PRO A 15 -7.65 12.92 0.62
CA PRO A 15 -7.25 14.32 0.66
C PRO A 15 -5.79 14.52 0.24
N ALA A 16 -5.47 15.65 -0.41
CA ALA A 16 -4.11 15.93 -0.88
C ALA A 16 -3.05 15.93 0.25
N SER A 17 -3.43 16.43 1.44
CA SER A 17 -2.59 16.38 2.63
C SER A 17 -2.29 14.94 3.06
N THR A 18 -3.30 14.06 3.03
CA THR A 18 -3.16 12.63 3.34
C THR A 18 -2.28 11.90 2.32
N LYS A 19 -2.41 12.24 1.02
CA LYS A 19 -1.52 11.68 -0.02
C LYS A 19 -0.05 12.04 0.25
N THR A 20 0.19 13.32 0.54
CA THR A 20 1.54 13.85 0.79
C THR A 20 2.16 13.22 2.03
N SER A 21 1.43 13.25 3.16
CA SER A 21 1.92 12.70 4.42
C SER A 21 2.14 11.19 4.37
N LEU A 22 1.25 10.44 3.70
CA LEU A 22 1.43 9.00 3.49
C LEU A 22 2.71 8.72 2.70
N ALA A 23 2.92 9.41 1.58
CA ALA A 23 4.09 9.17 0.75
C ALA A 23 5.41 9.57 1.44
N GLN A 24 5.39 10.59 2.30
CA GLN A 24 6.56 10.95 3.13
C GLN A 24 6.85 9.86 4.16
N ARG A 25 5.84 9.45 4.94
CA ARG A 25 5.97 8.41 5.97
C ARG A 25 6.51 7.10 5.41
N LEU A 26 5.96 6.62 4.30
CA LEU A 26 6.40 5.37 3.67
C LEU A 26 7.86 5.44 3.19
N ARG A 27 8.27 6.55 2.57
CA ARG A 27 9.67 6.72 2.14
C ARG A 27 10.63 6.83 3.30
N GLU A 28 10.25 7.54 4.36
CA GLU A 28 11.06 7.64 5.58
C GLU A 28 11.21 6.28 6.25
N HIS A 29 10.15 5.49 6.33
CA HIS A 29 10.16 4.15 6.90
C HIS A 29 10.99 3.18 6.05
N ALA A 30 10.82 3.19 4.73
CA ALA A 30 11.61 2.38 3.80
C ALA A 30 13.11 2.65 3.96
N ARG A 31 13.53 3.93 3.95
CA ARG A 31 14.95 4.29 4.11
C ARG A 31 15.56 3.81 5.43
N LYS A 32 14.76 3.70 6.49
CA LYS A 32 15.23 3.29 7.82
C LYS A 32 15.33 1.78 7.98
N ASN A 33 14.36 1.03 7.43
CA ASN A 33 14.21 -0.39 7.71
C ASN A 33 14.57 -1.29 6.52
N TRP A 34 14.61 -0.74 5.30
CA TRP A 34 14.78 -1.47 4.05
C TRP A 34 15.91 -0.88 3.20
N PRO A 35 17.19 -1.08 3.58
CA PRO A 35 18.33 -0.50 2.85
C PRO A 35 18.51 -1.06 1.43
N GLN A 36 17.83 -2.17 1.11
CA GLN A 36 17.77 -2.76 -0.23
C GLN A 36 16.87 -1.95 -1.19
N LEU A 37 16.01 -1.06 -0.65
CA LEU A 37 15.20 -0.15 -1.44
C LEU A 37 15.93 1.17 -1.65
N ALA A 38 16.18 1.56 -2.90
CA ALA A 38 16.60 2.90 -3.26
C ALA A 38 15.52 3.93 -2.90
N THR A 39 14.26 3.62 -3.19
CA THR A 39 13.12 4.46 -2.82
C THR A 39 11.80 3.68 -2.88
N VAL A 40 10.73 4.32 -2.43
CA VAL A 40 9.36 3.85 -2.60
C VAL A 40 8.57 4.85 -3.44
N HIS A 41 7.93 4.34 -4.48
CA HIS A 41 7.05 5.09 -5.37
C HIS A 41 5.61 4.95 -4.89
N VAL A 42 4.92 6.07 -4.72
CA VAL A 42 3.52 6.08 -4.28
C VAL A 42 2.66 6.81 -5.31
N ARG A 43 1.76 6.07 -5.95
CA ARG A 43 0.86 6.57 -7.00
C ARG A 43 -0.59 6.51 -6.51
N PHE A 44 -1.34 7.59 -6.66
CA PHE A 44 -2.72 7.66 -6.18
C PHE A 44 -3.73 7.60 -7.32
N ARG A 45 -4.76 6.76 -7.21
CA ARG A 45 -5.94 6.77 -8.08
C ARG A 45 -7.21 6.63 -7.25
N THR A 46 -8.09 7.61 -7.33
CA THR A 46 -9.37 7.66 -6.58
C THR A 46 -9.17 7.45 -5.07
N SER A 47 -9.52 6.28 -4.56
CA SER A 47 -9.43 5.90 -3.14
C SER A 47 -8.25 4.96 -2.85
N PHE A 48 -7.35 4.77 -3.81
CA PHE A 48 -6.24 3.83 -3.71
C PHE A 48 -4.89 4.54 -3.80
N GLY A 49 -3.94 4.08 -2.99
CA GLY A 49 -2.51 4.30 -3.17
C GLY A 49 -1.87 3.00 -3.66
N TYR A 50 -1.08 3.07 -4.73
CA TYR A 50 -0.27 1.98 -5.27
C TYR A 50 1.18 2.24 -4.87
N ILE A 51 1.82 1.21 -4.32
CA ILE A 51 3.15 1.30 -3.74
C ILE A 51 4.04 0.31 -4.48
N ASP A 52 5.07 0.85 -5.12
CA ASP A 52 6.11 0.11 -5.80
C ASP A 52 7.44 0.38 -5.07
N GLY A 53 8.27 -0.65 -4.91
CA GLY A 53 9.63 -0.54 -4.39
C GLY A 53 10.63 -0.47 -5.53
N GLU A 54 11.57 0.47 -5.46
CA GLU A 54 12.73 0.50 -6.36
C GLU A 54 13.93 -0.09 -5.61
N LEU A 55 14.50 -1.17 -6.12
CA LEU A 55 15.71 -1.79 -5.59
C LEU A 55 16.95 -0.93 -5.91
N THR A 56 18.05 -1.18 -5.20
CA THR A 56 19.31 -0.44 -5.40
C THR A 56 19.96 -0.65 -6.77
N ASP A 57 19.57 -1.69 -7.50
CA ASP A 57 19.97 -1.95 -8.89
C ASP A 57 19.06 -1.27 -9.93
N GLY A 58 17.98 -0.60 -9.48
CA GLY A 58 17.01 0.10 -10.31
C GLY A 58 15.81 -0.75 -10.74
N GLU A 59 15.71 -2.02 -10.33
CA GLU A 59 14.51 -2.81 -10.57
C GLU A 59 13.31 -2.24 -9.79
N ILE A 60 12.15 -2.17 -10.45
CA ILE A 60 10.90 -1.69 -9.83
C ILE A 60 9.94 -2.86 -9.65
N LEU A 61 9.59 -3.13 -8.40
CA LEU A 61 8.71 -4.21 -8.01
C LEU A 61 7.40 -3.66 -7.42
N PRO A 62 6.22 -4.06 -7.93
CA PRO A 62 4.96 -3.74 -7.27
C PRO A 62 4.86 -4.48 -5.94
N LEU A 63 4.64 -3.74 -4.85
CA LEU A 63 4.61 -4.31 -3.49
C LEU A 63 3.18 -4.48 -3.00
N MET A 64 2.44 -3.37 -2.92
CA MET A 64 1.12 -3.35 -2.31
C MET A 64 0.24 -2.23 -2.83
N ARG A 65 -1.06 -2.33 -2.53
CA ARG A 65 -2.07 -1.32 -2.76
C ARG A 65 -2.81 -1.05 -1.45
N LEU A 66 -2.86 0.22 -1.06
CA LEU A 66 -3.62 0.69 0.09
C LEU A 66 -4.96 1.26 -0.36
N ARG A 67 -6.06 0.82 0.28
CA ARG A 67 -7.41 1.36 0.09
C ARG A 67 -7.76 2.30 1.24
N TYR A 68 -8.07 3.54 0.92
CA TYR A 68 -8.46 4.54 1.91
C TYR A 68 -9.83 4.25 2.52
N GLY A 69 -9.88 4.12 3.84
CA GLY A 69 -11.09 3.82 4.62
C GLY A 69 -11.84 5.06 5.13
N GLY A 70 -11.45 6.27 4.71
CA GLY A 70 -12.09 7.52 5.13
C GLY A 70 -11.38 8.28 6.26
N SER A 71 -10.25 7.77 6.77
CA SER A 71 -9.38 8.49 7.72
C SER A 71 -7.91 8.19 7.45
N ALA A 72 -7.01 9.09 7.85
CA ALA A 72 -5.56 8.93 7.63
C ALA A 72 -4.96 7.70 8.34
N SER A 73 -5.66 7.14 9.33
CA SER A 73 -5.28 5.93 10.06
C SER A 73 -5.94 4.66 9.53
N ARG A 74 -6.94 4.76 8.64
CA ARG A 74 -7.72 3.60 8.17
C ARG A 74 -7.37 3.27 6.73
N TRP A 75 -6.61 2.20 6.56
CA TRP A 75 -6.22 1.68 5.27
C TRP A 75 -6.51 0.19 5.20
N GLY A 76 -7.06 -0.27 4.08
CA GLY A 76 -7.08 -1.69 3.72
C GLY A 76 -5.83 -2.03 2.91
N LEU A 77 -5.25 -3.19 3.15
CA LEU A 77 -4.07 -3.69 2.44
C LEU A 77 -4.46 -4.68 1.35
N ALA A 78 -3.80 -4.59 0.20
CA ALA A 78 -3.73 -5.64 -0.79
C ALA A 78 -2.28 -5.84 -1.24
N VAL A 79 -1.79 -7.07 -1.29
CA VAL A 79 -0.41 -7.38 -1.73
C VAL A 79 -0.38 -7.83 -3.19
N TYR A 80 0.73 -7.61 -3.87
CA TYR A 80 0.85 -7.94 -5.29
C TYR A 80 1.11 -9.43 -5.56
N SER A 81 0.18 -10.14 -6.18
CA SER A 81 0.35 -11.55 -6.56
C SER A 81 0.87 -11.67 -7.98
N ALA A 82 2.16 -12.02 -8.14
CA ALA A 82 2.78 -12.24 -9.45
C ALA A 82 2.06 -13.33 -10.26
N GLY A 83 1.53 -14.37 -9.58
CA GLY A 83 0.80 -15.45 -10.25
C GLY A 83 -0.55 -15.04 -10.85
N LYS A 84 -1.15 -13.94 -10.39
CA LYS A 84 -2.42 -13.40 -10.89
C LYS A 84 -2.29 -12.06 -11.60
N ASP A 85 -1.07 -11.51 -11.68
CA ASP A 85 -0.79 -10.18 -12.19
C ASP A 85 -1.74 -9.13 -11.59
N GLY A 86 -1.85 -9.11 -10.26
CA GLY A 86 -2.87 -8.29 -9.58
C GLY A 86 -2.71 -8.18 -8.07
N TYR A 87 -3.56 -7.37 -7.45
CA TYR A 87 -3.52 -7.13 -6.00
C TYR A 87 -4.57 -7.95 -5.25
N GLU A 88 -4.13 -8.68 -4.24
CA GLU A 88 -4.97 -9.54 -3.39
C GLU A 88 -5.21 -8.91 -2.01
N ASP A 89 -6.48 -8.60 -1.72
CA ASP A 89 -6.88 -7.94 -0.48
C ASP A 89 -6.58 -8.82 0.75
N GLN A 90 -5.83 -8.26 1.70
CA GLN A 90 -5.50 -8.86 2.99
C GLN A 90 -6.53 -8.41 4.03
N ILE A 91 -7.73 -8.97 3.98
CA ILE A 91 -8.87 -8.55 4.82
C ILE A 91 -8.65 -8.71 6.34
N TRP A 92 -7.68 -9.54 6.73
CA TRP A 92 -7.31 -9.82 8.11
C TRP A 92 -6.32 -8.80 8.69
N PHE A 93 -5.69 -7.98 7.84
CA PHE A 93 -4.66 -7.04 8.25
C PHE A 93 -5.27 -5.69 8.66
N THR A 94 -4.94 -5.22 9.87
CA THR A 94 -5.45 -3.95 10.42
C THR A 94 -4.35 -2.99 10.91
N GLY A 95 -3.14 -3.14 10.37
CA GLY A 95 -1.99 -2.30 10.74
C GLY A 95 -1.94 -0.94 10.05
N SER A 96 -0.94 -0.17 10.42
CA SER A 96 -0.55 1.08 9.79
C SER A 96 -0.04 0.87 8.35
N PRO A 97 0.02 1.94 7.53
CA PRO A 97 0.66 1.88 6.23
C PRO A 97 2.12 1.42 6.27
N GLU A 98 2.86 1.76 7.32
CA GLU A 98 4.25 1.35 7.53
C GLU A 98 4.35 -0.14 7.84
N GLU A 99 3.52 -0.66 8.75
CA GLU A 99 3.47 -2.12 9.02
C GLU A 99 3.03 -2.89 7.76
N SER A 100 2.16 -2.29 6.93
CA SER A 100 1.77 -2.88 5.64
C SER A 100 2.96 -2.95 4.67
N LEU A 101 3.81 -1.92 4.68
CA LEU A 101 5.03 -1.88 3.86
C LEU A 101 6.03 -2.93 4.32
N ASP A 102 6.26 -3.06 5.63
CA ASP A 102 7.16 -4.07 6.17
C ASP A 102 6.72 -5.47 5.76
N PHE A 103 5.43 -5.78 5.92
CA PHE A 103 4.86 -7.05 5.48
C PHE A 103 5.07 -7.31 3.98
N ALA A 104 4.85 -6.29 3.12
CA ALA A 104 5.06 -6.44 1.69
C ALA A 104 6.54 -6.63 1.35
N CYS A 105 7.45 -5.89 2.00
CA CYS A 105 8.88 -6.03 1.78
C CYS A 105 9.42 -7.39 2.25
N ASP A 106 8.92 -7.92 3.38
CA ASP A 106 9.26 -9.28 3.83
C ASP A 106 8.90 -10.33 2.77
N LEU A 107 7.78 -10.14 2.06
CA LEU A 107 7.33 -11.04 1.00
C LEU A 107 8.14 -10.94 -0.28
N TYR A 108 8.46 -9.73 -0.75
CA TYR A 108 9.03 -9.53 -2.10
C TYR A 108 10.51 -9.16 -2.10
N VAL A 109 10.96 -8.36 -1.13
CA VAL A 109 12.30 -7.79 -1.12
C VAL A 109 13.31 -8.77 -0.52
N ILE A 110 12.98 -9.41 0.61
CA ILE A 110 13.83 -10.48 1.19
C ILE A 110 13.98 -11.66 0.21
N ASN A 111 12.92 -11.98 -0.55
CA ASN A 111 12.96 -13.08 -1.51
C ASN A 111 13.63 -12.70 -2.85
N ALA A 112 13.82 -11.41 -3.14
CA ALA A 112 14.52 -10.95 -4.34
C ALA A 112 16.06 -10.95 -4.18
N ASP A 113 16.58 -10.93 -2.95
CA ASP A 113 18.01 -11.00 -2.64
C ASP A 113 18.59 -12.44 -2.68
N ARG A 114 17.94 -13.37 -3.39
CA ARG A 114 18.36 -14.78 -3.57
C ARG A 114 18.57 -15.14 -5.03
#